data_AF-A0A1H4TEZ1-F1
#
_entry.id   AF-A0A1H4TEZ1-F1
#
_cell.length_a   1.000
_cell.length_b   1.000
_cell.length_c   1.000
_cell.angle_alpha   90.00
_cell.angle_beta   90.00
_cell.angle_gamma   90.00
#
_symmetry.space_group_name_H-M   'P 1'
#
loop_
_entity.id
_entity.type
_entity.pdbx_description
1 polymer ?
#
loop_
_entity_poly.entity_id
_entity_poly.type
_entity_poly.pdbx_seq_one_letter_code
_entity_poly.pdbx_strand_id
1 'polypeptide(L)'
;MSHLTRTTATGAVQALGFGVPGYAHPLLAPVEWAELTRPGTPLHWAVLNVAEGPGSRPDPHCLEAAGKLRNAGVKVLGHLDLAHGSRPFGELVSDAHRFLDWYRVDGFYLDRAPADRADLAGTRRLTAALEAVLGGEAHLVLGHGTHPHPGYAEAADQLVTFAGSWVDYRWSQVAEWTAEYTEAKFVHLVHGIPRTHLDEALRIARWQGAGTIFFTDRAGRPGQTTPFQSLPGYWDEIVSRIGTGVSE
;
A
#
# COMPACT_ATOMS: atom_id res chain seq x y z
N MET A 1 -18.62 -14.81 -40.41
CA MET A 1 -18.00 -15.22 -39.12
C MET A 1 -16.61 -14.63 -39.11
N SER A 2 -16.42 -13.51 -38.40
CA SER A 2 -15.13 -12.82 -38.31
C SER A 2 -14.66 -12.90 -36.87
N HIS A 3 -13.61 -13.69 -36.65
CA HIS A 3 -12.90 -13.73 -35.37
C HIS A 3 -11.99 -12.51 -35.30
N LEU A 4 -12.35 -11.53 -34.46
CA LEU A 4 -11.44 -10.46 -34.06
C LEU A 4 -10.47 -11.02 -33.02
N THR A 5 -9.24 -11.25 -33.46
CA THR A 5 -8.11 -11.58 -32.60
C THR A 5 -7.85 -10.41 -31.66
N ARG A 6 -8.08 -10.63 -30.37
CA ARG A 6 -7.77 -9.70 -29.28
C ARG A 6 -6.25 -9.69 -29.12
N THR A 7 -5.60 -8.58 -29.47
CA THR A 7 -4.17 -8.37 -29.23
C THR A 7 -3.93 -8.40 -27.72
N THR A 8 -3.25 -9.44 -27.23
CA THR A 8 -2.70 -9.47 -25.89
C THR A 8 -1.59 -8.43 -25.81
N ALA A 9 -1.82 -7.35 -25.07
CA ALA A 9 -0.75 -6.47 -24.66
C ALA A 9 0.20 -7.29 -23.78
N THR A 10 1.39 -7.58 -24.28
CA THR A 10 2.53 -8.00 -23.44
C THR A 10 2.82 -6.86 -22.47
N GLY A 11 2.23 -6.95 -21.27
CA GLY A 11 2.53 -6.05 -20.17
C GLY A 11 3.99 -6.23 -19.79
N ALA A 12 4.74 -5.13 -19.78
CA ALA A 12 6.03 -5.13 -19.11
C ALA A 12 5.81 -5.60 -17.67
N VAL A 13 6.55 -6.63 -17.23
CA VAL A 13 6.58 -7.07 -15.83
C VAL A 13 6.90 -5.83 -15.01
N GLN A 14 5.98 -5.39 -14.17
CA GLN A 14 6.25 -4.22 -13.34
C GLN A 14 7.21 -4.69 -12.27
N ALA A 15 8.41 -4.10 -12.23
CA ALA A 15 9.40 -4.46 -11.24
C ALA A 15 8.77 -4.34 -9.84
N LEU A 16 9.01 -5.35 -9.00
CA LEU A 16 8.63 -5.33 -7.59
C LEU A 16 9.02 -3.97 -6.98
N GLY A 17 8.16 -3.41 -6.14
CA GLY A 17 8.42 -2.12 -5.50
C GLY A 17 7.92 -2.07 -4.06
N PHE A 18 8.14 -0.93 -3.41
CA PHE A 18 7.75 -0.70 -2.03
C PHE A 18 6.44 0.09 -1.94
N GLY A 19 5.58 -0.30 -1.02
CA GLY A 19 4.45 0.50 -0.57
C GLY A 19 4.54 0.64 0.93
N VAL A 20 4.76 1.85 1.45
CA VAL A 20 4.99 2.06 2.89
C VAL A 20 3.65 2.37 3.57
N PRO A 21 3.07 1.44 4.36
CA PRO A 21 1.69 1.54 4.85
C PRO A 21 1.51 2.54 6.01
N GLY A 22 2.59 3.19 6.45
CA GLY A 22 2.55 4.28 7.42
C GLY A 22 3.71 4.21 8.41
N TYR A 23 4.66 5.13 8.28
CA TYR A 23 5.68 5.34 9.31
C TYR A 23 5.15 6.08 10.52
N ALA A 24 5.93 6.03 11.61
CA ALA A 24 5.74 6.98 12.69
C ALA A 24 5.76 8.42 12.14
N HIS A 25 5.10 9.31 12.87
CA HIS A 25 4.97 10.72 12.49
C HIS A 25 6.34 11.31 12.07
N PRO A 26 6.42 12.13 11.01
CA PRO A 26 7.70 12.64 10.49
C PRO A 26 8.59 13.34 11.52
N LEU A 27 7.99 13.96 12.54
CA LEU A 27 8.72 14.54 13.68
C LEU A 27 9.51 13.48 14.48
N LEU A 28 8.97 12.27 14.62
CA LEU A 28 9.54 11.18 15.41
C LEU A 28 10.46 10.27 14.59
N ALA A 29 10.30 10.26 13.26
CA ALA A 29 11.02 9.37 12.35
C ALA A 29 11.65 10.12 11.15
N PRO A 30 12.38 11.23 11.35
CA PRO A 30 12.87 12.06 10.25
C PRO A 30 13.85 11.32 9.33
N VAL A 31 14.60 10.35 9.87
CA VAL A 31 15.54 9.52 9.08
C VAL A 31 14.76 8.60 8.16
N GLU A 32 13.70 7.98 8.66
CA GLU A 32 12.86 7.07 7.89
C GLU A 32 12.19 7.76 6.70
N TRP A 33 11.64 8.96 6.92
CA TRP A 33 11.05 9.75 5.83
C TRP A 33 12.09 10.25 4.83
N ALA A 34 13.33 10.53 5.26
CA ALA A 34 14.41 10.91 4.35
C ALA A 34 14.81 9.75 3.41
N GLU A 35 14.91 8.52 3.93
CA GLU A 35 15.25 7.34 3.15
C GLU A 35 14.21 7.00 2.06
N LEU A 36 12.93 7.32 2.29
CA LEU A 36 11.89 7.14 1.25
C LEU A 36 12.13 8.01 0.01
N THR A 37 12.83 9.12 0.17
CA THR A 37 13.18 10.03 -0.93
C THR A 37 14.57 9.75 -1.51
N ARG A 38 15.25 8.70 -1.05
CA ARG A 38 16.57 8.35 -1.55
C ARG A 38 16.50 7.95 -3.02
N PRO A 39 17.35 8.53 -3.90
CA PRO A 39 17.41 8.13 -5.31
C PRO A 39 17.60 6.62 -5.49
N GLY A 40 16.89 6.05 -6.46
CA GLY A 40 16.96 4.62 -6.77
C GLY A 40 16.13 3.72 -5.86
N THR A 41 15.41 4.28 -4.87
CA THR A 41 14.42 3.52 -4.10
C THR A 41 13.19 3.26 -4.97
N PRO A 42 12.82 2.00 -5.25
CA PRO A 42 11.66 1.67 -6.08
C PRO A 42 10.36 1.80 -5.27
N LEU A 43 10.02 3.04 -4.89
CA LEU A 43 8.88 3.34 -4.03
C LEU A 43 7.64 3.65 -4.89
N HIS A 44 6.60 2.82 -4.78
CA HIS A 44 5.33 3.02 -5.46
C HIS A 44 4.47 4.09 -4.77
N TRP A 45 4.43 4.05 -3.44
CA TRP A 45 3.67 5.00 -2.62
C TRP A 45 4.11 4.98 -1.15
N ALA A 46 3.80 6.06 -0.44
CA ALA A 46 3.94 6.15 1.00
C ALA A 46 2.66 6.73 1.64
N VAL A 47 2.22 6.10 2.72
CA VAL A 47 1.02 6.53 3.45
C VAL A 47 1.36 7.58 4.49
N LEU A 48 0.64 8.71 4.44
CA LEU A 48 0.66 9.74 5.45
C LEU A 48 -0.48 9.52 6.44
N ASN A 49 -0.12 9.18 7.67
CA ASN A 49 -1.03 9.09 8.81
C ASN A 49 -0.57 10.08 9.89
N VAL A 50 -1.31 11.17 10.08
CA VAL A 50 -0.91 12.26 10.99
C VAL A 50 -1.32 11.93 12.43
N ALA A 51 -2.56 11.49 12.61
CA ALA A 51 -3.14 11.16 13.91
C ALA A 51 -4.35 10.20 13.77
N GLU A 52 -4.11 9.03 13.17
CA GLU A 52 -5.17 8.11 12.72
C GLU A 52 -6.14 8.78 11.73
N GLY A 53 -5.56 9.50 10.77
CA GLY A 53 -6.24 10.38 9.84
C GLY A 53 -5.45 11.66 9.55
N PRO A 54 -6.10 12.72 9.01
CA PRO A 54 -5.43 13.95 8.58
C PRO A 54 -5.06 14.89 9.74
N GLY A 55 -5.49 14.58 10.97
CA GLY A 55 -5.37 15.46 12.13
C GLY A 55 -6.47 16.53 12.20
N SER A 56 -6.42 17.37 13.24
CA SER A 56 -7.39 18.45 13.47
C SER A 56 -7.02 19.77 12.79
N ARG A 57 -5.76 19.90 12.36
CA ARG A 57 -5.19 21.05 11.63
C ARG A 57 -3.98 20.58 10.82
N PRO A 58 -3.53 21.34 9.80
CA PRO A 58 -2.32 21.02 9.07
C PRO A 58 -1.10 20.91 10.01
N ASP A 59 -0.35 19.83 9.87
CA ASP A 59 0.90 19.58 10.60
C ASP A 59 2.11 19.98 9.73
N PRO A 60 2.98 20.92 10.18
CA PRO A 60 4.13 21.38 9.41
C PRO A 60 5.14 20.29 9.02
N HIS A 61 5.36 19.28 9.86
CA HIS A 61 6.30 18.20 9.57
C HIS A 61 5.74 17.24 8.53
N CYS A 62 4.43 16.98 8.59
CA CYS A 62 3.73 16.21 7.56
C CYS A 62 3.67 16.94 6.22
N LEU A 63 3.47 18.27 6.23
CA LEU A 63 3.53 19.11 5.03
C LEU A 63 4.91 19.03 4.35
N GLU A 64 5.98 19.14 5.14
CA GLU A 64 7.35 19.05 4.64
C GLU A 64 7.63 17.65 4.05
N ALA A 65 7.25 16.58 4.76
CA ALA A 65 7.45 15.21 4.32
C ALA A 65 6.69 14.91 3.01
N ALA A 66 5.41 15.28 2.93
CA ALA A 66 4.59 15.11 1.73
C ALA A 66 5.16 15.92 0.54
N GLY A 67 5.64 17.14 0.80
CA GLY A 67 6.31 17.95 -0.22
C GLY A 67 7.58 17.32 -0.78
N LYS A 68 8.44 16.75 0.08
CA LYS A 68 9.66 16.06 -0.34
C LYS A 68 9.37 14.82 -1.19
N LEU A 69 8.40 13.99 -0.77
CA LEU A 69 7.99 12.80 -1.52
C LEU A 69 7.43 13.15 -2.90
N ARG A 70 6.54 14.13 -2.96
CA ARG A 70 5.98 14.61 -4.23
C ARG A 70 7.06 15.18 -5.15
N ASN A 71 8.01 15.94 -4.62
CA ASN A 71 9.14 16.45 -5.41
C ASN A 71 10.07 15.34 -5.92
N ALA A 72 10.12 14.20 -5.22
CA ALA A 72 10.82 13.00 -5.66
C ALA A 72 9.98 12.13 -6.63
N GLY A 73 8.76 12.56 -6.99
CA GLY A 73 7.86 11.82 -7.89
C GLY A 73 7.16 10.62 -7.24
N VAL A 74 7.17 10.54 -5.90
CA VAL A 74 6.52 9.46 -5.15
C VAL A 74 5.07 9.85 -4.82
N LYS A 75 4.14 8.92 -5.03
CA LYS A 75 2.73 9.08 -4.66
C LYS A 75 2.57 9.10 -3.13
N VAL A 76 1.90 10.12 -2.61
CA VAL A 76 1.54 10.23 -1.19
C VAL A 76 0.08 9.86 -1.01
N LEU A 77 -0.22 8.87 -0.16
CA LEU A 77 -1.58 8.42 0.09
C LEU A 77 -2.05 8.88 1.47
N GLY A 78 -3.26 9.44 1.57
CA GLY A 78 -3.89 9.72 2.86
C GLY A 78 -4.41 8.44 3.52
N HIS A 79 -4.14 8.25 4.82
CA HIS A 79 -4.69 7.12 5.58
C HIS A 79 -6.16 7.36 5.93
N LEU A 80 -7.03 6.46 5.49
CA LEU A 80 -8.44 6.43 5.87
C LEU A 80 -8.77 5.08 6.48
N ASP A 81 -9.09 5.07 7.77
CA ASP A 81 -9.53 3.87 8.46
C ASP A 81 -11.01 3.58 8.16
N LEU A 82 -11.34 2.44 7.54
CA LEU A 82 -12.72 2.07 7.21
C LEU A 82 -13.44 1.38 8.37
N ALA A 83 -12.73 0.98 9.42
CA ALA A 83 -13.24 0.21 10.54
C ALA A 83 -14.10 -0.99 10.09
N HIS A 84 -13.60 -1.75 9.10
CA HIS A 84 -14.28 -2.89 8.49
C HIS A 84 -15.67 -2.52 7.93
N GLY A 85 -15.79 -1.34 7.32
CA GLY A 85 -17.04 -0.86 6.71
C GLY A 85 -18.00 -0.16 7.67
N SER A 86 -17.72 -0.15 8.98
CA SER A 86 -18.59 0.49 9.97
C SER A 86 -18.41 2.00 10.06
N ARG A 87 -17.31 2.55 9.54
CA ARG A 87 -17.05 4.00 9.61
C ARG A 87 -18.02 4.78 8.71
N PRO A 88 -18.62 5.89 9.18
CA PRO A 88 -19.56 6.67 8.38
C PRO A 88 -18.93 7.24 7.10
N PHE A 89 -19.65 7.10 5.98
CA PHE A 89 -19.23 7.61 4.67
C PHE A 89 -18.86 9.10 4.69
N GLY A 90 -19.68 9.95 5.33
CA GLY A 90 -19.45 11.39 5.38
C GLY A 90 -18.16 11.78 6.14
N GLU A 91 -17.77 11.00 7.15
CA GLU A 91 -16.52 11.22 7.87
C GLU A 91 -15.31 10.89 7.00
N LEU A 92 -15.37 9.76 6.28
CA LEU A 92 -14.31 9.35 5.35
C LEU A 92 -14.09 10.38 4.24
N VAL A 93 -15.17 10.89 3.63
CA VAL A 93 -15.08 11.94 2.60
C VAL A 93 -14.58 13.26 3.17
N SER A 94 -14.96 13.60 4.41
CA SER A 94 -14.44 14.81 5.08
C SER A 94 -12.93 14.69 5.36
N ASP A 95 -12.46 13.53 5.81
CA ASP A 95 -11.03 13.27 5.96
C ASP A 95 -10.29 13.33 4.63
N ALA A 96 -10.88 12.76 3.58
CA ALA A 96 -10.31 12.78 2.24
C ALA A 96 -10.07 14.21 1.74
N HIS A 97 -11.07 15.10 1.92
CA HIS A 97 -10.91 16.52 1.61
C HIS A 97 -9.80 17.18 2.43
N ARG A 98 -9.72 16.92 3.75
CA ARG A 98 -8.64 17.47 4.59
C ARG A 98 -7.26 17.01 4.11
N PHE A 99 -7.12 15.73 3.76
CA PHE A 99 -5.85 15.22 3.21
C PHE A 99 -5.47 15.92 1.91
N LEU A 100 -6.43 16.10 1.00
CA LEU A 100 -6.23 16.79 -0.27
C LEU A 100 -5.86 18.26 -0.06
N ASP A 101 -6.65 18.99 0.72
CA ASP A 101 -6.50 20.43 0.95
C ASP A 101 -5.21 20.76 1.68
N TRP A 102 -4.82 19.95 2.65
CA TRP A 102 -3.65 20.23 3.50
C TRP A 102 -2.39 19.63 2.90
N TYR A 103 -2.40 18.35 2.55
CA TYR A 103 -1.18 17.60 2.22
C TYR A 103 -1.03 17.32 0.73
N ARG A 104 -2.04 17.63 -0.09
CA ARG A 104 -2.05 17.41 -1.54
C ARG A 104 -1.73 15.95 -1.90
N VAL A 105 -2.39 15.03 -1.22
CA VAL A 105 -2.25 13.59 -1.46
C VAL A 105 -2.65 13.23 -2.90
N ASP A 106 -2.06 12.16 -3.43
CA ASP A 106 -2.30 11.62 -4.77
C ASP A 106 -3.32 10.46 -4.76
N GLY A 107 -3.86 10.14 -3.59
CA GLY A 107 -4.71 8.97 -3.38
C GLY A 107 -4.94 8.65 -1.92
N PHE A 108 -5.49 7.46 -1.66
CA PHE A 108 -5.87 7.02 -0.32
C PHE A 108 -5.52 5.57 -0.06
N TYR A 109 -5.01 5.30 1.14
CA TYR A 109 -4.89 3.97 1.70
C TYR A 109 -6.07 3.73 2.63
N LEU A 110 -6.93 2.80 2.26
CA LEU A 110 -8.18 2.46 2.93
C LEU A 110 -7.92 1.31 3.91
N ASP A 111 -7.47 1.64 5.11
CA ASP A 111 -7.08 0.67 6.13
C ASP A 111 -8.29 -0.07 6.71
N ARG A 112 -8.07 -1.30 7.17
CA ARG A 112 -9.12 -2.19 7.71
C ARG A 112 -10.34 -2.25 6.78
N ALA A 113 -10.09 -2.40 5.48
CA ALA A 113 -11.17 -2.52 4.49
C ALA A 113 -11.95 -3.83 4.70
N PRO A 114 -13.29 -3.83 4.54
CA PRO A 114 -14.08 -5.05 4.60
C PRO A 114 -13.69 -6.00 3.44
N ALA A 115 -13.75 -7.31 3.68
CA ALA A 115 -13.29 -8.32 2.72
C ALA A 115 -14.43 -9.18 2.14
N ASP A 116 -15.62 -9.13 2.74
CA ASP A 116 -16.74 -9.97 2.35
C ASP A 116 -17.58 -9.39 1.20
N ARG A 117 -18.44 -10.22 0.62
CA ARG A 117 -19.27 -9.81 -0.51
C ARG A 117 -20.34 -8.78 -0.14
N ALA A 118 -20.80 -8.75 1.11
CA ALA A 118 -21.93 -7.92 1.53
C ALA A 118 -21.56 -6.43 1.49
N ASP A 119 -20.33 -6.10 1.86
CA ASP A 119 -19.85 -4.72 1.92
C ASP A 119 -19.31 -4.19 0.59
N LEU A 120 -19.09 -5.04 -0.42
CA LEU A 120 -18.48 -4.68 -1.70
C LEU A 120 -19.18 -3.49 -2.39
N ALA A 121 -20.51 -3.46 -2.37
CA ALA A 121 -21.26 -2.36 -2.97
C ALA A 121 -21.05 -1.03 -2.23
N GLY A 122 -20.88 -1.08 -0.91
CA GLY A 122 -20.54 0.08 -0.10
C GLY A 122 -19.14 0.58 -0.41
N THR A 123 -18.16 -0.32 -0.46
CA THR A 123 -16.77 0.03 -0.77
C THR A 123 -16.62 0.63 -2.17
N ARG A 124 -17.28 0.09 -3.20
CA ARG A 124 -17.26 0.66 -4.55
C ARG A 124 -17.85 2.07 -4.62
N ARG A 125 -18.90 2.36 -3.84
CA ARG A 125 -19.45 3.72 -3.74
C ARG A 125 -18.45 4.67 -3.08
N LEU A 126 -17.74 4.21 -2.06
CA LEU A 126 -16.70 5.00 -1.40
C LEU A 126 -15.53 5.29 -2.34
N THR A 127 -14.98 4.28 -3.01
CA THR A 127 -13.81 4.46 -3.87
C THR A 127 -14.10 5.42 -5.04
N ALA A 128 -15.27 5.29 -5.68
CA ALA A 128 -15.72 6.23 -6.71
C ALA A 128 -15.88 7.68 -6.17
N ALA A 129 -16.34 7.85 -4.93
CA ALA A 129 -16.44 9.17 -4.31
C ALA A 129 -15.06 9.77 -4.03
N LEU A 130 -14.09 8.96 -3.58
CA LEU A 130 -12.72 9.39 -3.32
C LEU A 130 -11.97 9.76 -4.61
N GLU A 131 -12.17 9.02 -5.69
CA GLU A 131 -11.70 9.39 -7.04
C GLU A 131 -12.26 10.75 -7.47
N ALA A 132 -13.56 10.99 -7.24
CA ALA A 132 -14.19 12.26 -7.56
C ALA A 132 -13.62 13.43 -6.74
N VAL A 133 -13.30 13.21 -5.45
CA VAL A 133 -12.62 14.21 -4.60
C VAL A 133 -11.28 14.64 -5.20
N LEU A 134 -10.54 13.71 -5.80
CA LEU A 134 -9.23 13.94 -6.43
C LEU A 134 -9.32 14.41 -7.89
N GLY A 135 -10.52 14.59 -8.44
CA GLY A 135 -10.71 15.03 -9.83
C GLY A 135 -10.54 13.94 -10.89
N GLY A 136 -10.64 12.67 -10.50
CA GLY A 136 -10.67 11.51 -11.42
C GLY A 136 -9.34 10.75 -11.56
N GLU A 137 -8.24 11.28 -11.04
CA GLU A 137 -6.95 10.59 -10.98
C GLU A 137 -6.57 10.35 -9.50
N ALA A 138 -6.88 9.17 -8.99
CA ALA A 138 -6.58 8.76 -7.62
C ALA A 138 -5.89 7.39 -7.61
N HIS A 139 -4.87 7.23 -6.77
CA HIS A 139 -4.31 5.91 -6.48
C HIS A 139 -4.92 5.35 -5.19
N LEU A 140 -5.77 4.34 -5.29
CA LEU A 140 -6.48 3.73 -4.17
C LEU A 140 -5.89 2.37 -3.81
N VAL A 141 -5.63 2.18 -2.52
CA VAL A 141 -5.15 0.90 -1.96
C VAL A 141 -6.11 0.43 -0.89
N LEU A 142 -6.70 -0.76 -1.07
CA LEU A 142 -7.56 -1.39 -0.05
C LEU A 142 -6.73 -2.26 0.89
N GLY A 143 -6.61 -1.82 2.14
CA GLY A 143 -5.94 -2.50 3.23
C GLY A 143 -6.75 -3.64 3.83
N HIS A 144 -7.01 -4.71 3.08
CA HIS A 144 -7.75 -5.88 3.59
C HIS A 144 -6.91 -6.72 4.57
N GLY A 145 -5.63 -6.93 4.25
CA GLY A 145 -4.71 -7.80 4.98
C GLY A 145 -4.91 -9.30 4.73
N THR A 146 -5.88 -9.67 3.90
CA THR A 146 -6.23 -11.04 3.51
C THR A 146 -6.84 -11.02 2.11
N HIS A 147 -7.04 -12.19 1.49
CA HIS A 147 -7.72 -12.30 0.19
C HIS A 147 -9.22 -11.94 0.34
N PRO A 148 -9.70 -10.83 -0.25
CA PRO A 148 -11.10 -10.47 -0.20
C PRO A 148 -11.93 -11.25 -1.23
N HIS A 149 -13.25 -11.03 -1.24
CA HIS A 149 -14.10 -11.45 -2.34
C HIS A 149 -13.57 -10.89 -3.68
N PRO A 150 -13.46 -11.67 -4.77
CA PRO A 150 -12.75 -11.26 -5.99
C PRO A 150 -13.25 -9.94 -6.62
N GLY A 151 -14.53 -9.62 -6.42
CA GLY A 151 -15.14 -8.38 -6.91
C GLY A 151 -14.49 -7.08 -6.37
N TYR A 152 -13.69 -7.13 -5.31
CA TYR A 152 -12.90 -5.99 -4.82
C TYR A 152 -11.75 -5.60 -5.76
N ALA A 153 -11.30 -6.50 -6.64
CA ALA A 153 -10.24 -6.19 -7.60
C ALA A 153 -10.63 -5.04 -8.54
N GLU A 154 -11.91 -4.85 -8.84
CA GLU A 154 -12.38 -3.72 -9.65
C GLU A 154 -12.67 -2.46 -8.83
N ALA A 155 -12.43 -2.46 -7.51
CA ALA A 155 -12.82 -1.35 -6.64
C ALA A 155 -11.68 -0.38 -6.30
N ALA A 156 -10.42 -0.75 -6.55
CA ALA A 156 -9.24 0.06 -6.24
C ALA A 156 -8.05 -0.35 -7.12
N ASP A 157 -6.99 0.47 -7.19
CA ASP A 157 -5.78 0.15 -7.96
C ASP A 157 -5.04 -1.06 -7.38
N GLN A 158 -4.96 -1.17 -6.06
CA GLN A 158 -4.25 -2.26 -5.40
C GLN A 158 -4.98 -2.80 -4.17
N LEU A 159 -4.75 -4.08 -3.88
CA LEU A 159 -5.29 -4.80 -2.74
C LEU A 159 -4.17 -5.32 -1.86
N VAL A 160 -4.22 -5.03 -0.56
CA VAL A 160 -3.38 -5.69 0.44
C VAL A 160 -3.92 -7.08 0.72
N THR A 161 -3.43 -8.08 0.00
CA THR A 161 -3.87 -9.48 0.10
C THR A 161 -3.18 -10.27 1.22
N PHE A 162 -2.12 -9.71 1.80
CA PHE A 162 -1.48 -10.25 2.99
C PHE A 162 -0.97 -9.11 3.89
N ALA A 163 -1.36 -9.13 5.16
CA ALA A 163 -0.74 -8.34 6.20
C ALA A 163 -0.56 -9.18 7.47
N GLY A 164 0.68 -9.47 7.87
CA GLY A 164 0.90 -10.36 9.01
C GLY A 164 2.35 -10.75 9.28
N SER A 165 2.51 -11.77 10.13
CA SER A 165 3.82 -12.23 10.57
C SER A 165 4.54 -13.07 9.51
N TRP A 166 5.87 -13.12 9.57
CA TRP A 166 6.69 -14.04 8.78
C TRP A 166 6.25 -15.51 8.94
N VAL A 167 5.85 -15.90 10.16
CA VAL A 167 5.41 -17.27 10.46
C VAL A 167 4.18 -17.61 9.63
N ASP A 168 3.18 -16.73 9.60
CA ASP A 168 1.97 -16.95 8.81
C ASP A 168 2.24 -16.82 7.31
N TYR A 169 3.09 -15.87 6.94
CA TYR A 169 3.44 -15.60 5.55
C TYR A 169 4.10 -16.81 4.87
N ARG A 170 4.98 -17.50 5.59
CA ARG A 170 5.68 -18.69 5.09
C ARG A 170 4.72 -19.82 4.67
N TRP A 171 3.58 -19.90 5.33
CA TRP A 171 2.56 -20.93 5.09
C TRP A 171 1.32 -20.39 4.34
N SER A 172 1.37 -19.14 3.91
CA SER A 172 0.28 -18.52 3.16
C SER A 172 0.10 -19.15 1.78
N GLN A 173 -1.11 -19.04 1.25
CA GLN A 173 -1.49 -19.57 -0.06
C GLN A 173 -1.99 -18.44 -0.96
N VAL A 174 -1.74 -18.60 -2.26
CA VAL A 174 -2.35 -17.75 -3.29
C VAL A 174 -3.81 -18.17 -3.49
N ALA A 175 -4.69 -17.20 -3.72
CA ALA A 175 -6.08 -17.48 -4.07
C ALA A 175 -6.22 -17.61 -5.59
N GLU A 176 -6.95 -18.60 -6.08
CA GLU A 176 -7.03 -18.93 -7.52
C GLU A 176 -7.44 -17.73 -8.40
N TRP A 177 -8.37 -16.89 -7.92
CA TRP A 177 -8.86 -15.72 -8.65
C TRP A 177 -7.78 -14.67 -8.93
N THR A 178 -6.68 -14.64 -8.16
CA THR A 178 -5.62 -13.65 -8.38
C THR A 178 -4.88 -13.88 -9.69
N ALA A 179 -4.97 -15.09 -10.26
CA ALA A 179 -4.37 -15.42 -11.56
C ALA A 179 -4.98 -14.63 -12.74
N GLU A 180 -6.14 -13.99 -12.55
CA GLU A 180 -6.78 -13.13 -13.56
C GLU A 180 -6.17 -11.71 -13.62
N TYR A 181 -5.30 -11.36 -12.66
CA TYR A 181 -4.74 -10.02 -12.50
C TYR A 181 -3.20 -10.04 -12.53
N THR A 182 -2.60 -8.91 -12.91
CA THR A 182 -1.14 -8.75 -12.87
C THR A 182 -0.65 -8.54 -11.45
N GLU A 183 0.65 -8.75 -11.23
CA GLU A 183 1.27 -8.61 -9.91
C GLU A 183 1.15 -7.20 -9.33
N ALA A 184 1.06 -6.19 -10.21
CA ALA A 184 0.85 -4.79 -9.84
C ALA A 184 -0.41 -4.59 -8.97
N LYS A 185 -1.36 -5.53 -9.01
CA LYS A 185 -2.60 -5.48 -8.23
C LYS A 185 -2.43 -5.78 -6.75
N PHE A 186 -1.39 -6.50 -6.37
CA PHE A 186 -1.31 -7.13 -5.04
C PHE A 186 -0.16 -6.59 -4.20
N VAL A 187 -0.48 -6.35 -2.92
CA VAL A 187 0.42 -5.77 -1.92
C VAL A 187 0.59 -6.75 -0.75
N HIS A 188 1.82 -7.09 -0.38
CA HIS A 188 2.12 -7.89 0.81
C HIS A 188 2.89 -7.09 1.87
N LEU A 189 2.34 -7.01 3.08
CA LEU A 189 2.93 -6.33 4.23
C LEU A 189 3.33 -7.38 5.28
N VAL A 190 4.63 -7.62 5.45
CA VAL A 190 5.12 -8.74 6.27
C VAL A 190 6.07 -8.24 7.33
N HIS A 191 5.84 -8.66 8.57
CA HIS A 191 6.65 -8.27 9.72
C HIS A 191 7.32 -9.46 10.39
N GLY A 192 8.36 -9.19 11.18
CA GLY A 192 9.12 -10.21 11.89
C GLY A 192 9.94 -11.12 10.97
N ILE A 193 10.36 -10.64 9.80
CA ILE A 193 11.20 -11.41 8.87
C ILE A 193 12.66 -11.31 9.33
N PRO A 194 13.31 -12.39 9.77
CA PRO A 194 14.73 -12.34 10.07
C PRO A 194 15.53 -12.06 8.80
N ARG A 195 16.66 -11.35 8.93
CA ARG A 195 17.53 -10.99 7.79
C ARG A 195 17.88 -12.19 6.89
N THR A 196 18.07 -13.37 7.49
CA THR A 196 18.39 -14.62 6.78
C THR A 196 17.26 -15.16 5.89
N HIS A 197 16.02 -14.67 6.05
CA HIS A 197 14.85 -15.12 5.30
C HIS A 197 14.38 -14.14 4.22
N LEU A 198 15.10 -13.04 3.95
CA LEU A 198 14.67 -12.07 2.92
C LEU A 198 14.48 -12.70 1.55
N ASP A 199 15.40 -13.55 1.10
CA ASP A 199 15.29 -14.17 -0.23
C ASP A 199 14.11 -15.14 -0.31
N GLU A 200 13.83 -15.84 0.78
CA GLU A 200 12.65 -16.70 0.88
C GLU A 200 11.37 -15.87 0.82
N ALA A 201 11.30 -14.76 1.56
CA ALA A 201 10.15 -13.85 1.56
C ALA A 201 9.92 -13.20 0.19
N LEU A 202 10.99 -12.76 -0.49
CA LEU A 202 10.93 -12.19 -1.84
C LEU A 202 10.46 -13.23 -2.87
N ARG A 203 10.94 -14.49 -2.76
CA ARG A 203 10.49 -15.59 -3.61
C ARG A 203 9.01 -15.90 -3.39
N ILE A 204 8.53 -15.90 -2.14
CA ILE A 204 7.10 -16.08 -1.82
C ILE A 204 6.28 -14.94 -2.43
N ALA A 205 6.71 -13.68 -2.29
CA ALA A 205 6.00 -12.53 -2.88
C ALA A 205 5.85 -12.68 -4.39
N ARG A 206 6.94 -13.00 -5.10
CA ARG A 206 6.92 -13.20 -6.55
C ARG A 206 6.03 -14.38 -6.94
N TRP A 207 6.11 -15.50 -6.23
CA TRP A 207 5.31 -16.70 -6.53
C TRP A 207 3.81 -16.47 -6.30
N GLN A 208 3.44 -15.68 -5.29
CA GLN A 208 2.05 -15.32 -5.02
C GLN A 208 1.57 -14.10 -5.82
N GLY A 209 2.42 -13.52 -6.68
CA GLY A 209 2.06 -12.41 -7.56
C GLY A 209 1.97 -11.05 -6.87
N ALA A 210 2.70 -10.78 -5.79
CA ALA A 210 2.76 -9.44 -5.21
C ALA A 210 3.76 -8.54 -5.93
N GLY A 211 3.29 -7.45 -6.53
CA GLY A 211 4.12 -6.43 -7.18
C GLY A 211 4.53 -5.29 -6.24
N THR A 212 3.90 -5.16 -5.08
CA THR A 212 4.27 -4.18 -4.04
C THR A 212 4.45 -4.86 -2.70
N ILE A 213 5.51 -4.53 -1.97
CA ILE A 213 5.78 -5.13 -0.65
C ILE A 213 6.23 -4.12 0.38
N PHE A 214 6.10 -4.51 1.65
CA PHE A 214 6.86 -3.92 2.74
C PHE A 214 7.25 -5.00 3.74
N PHE A 215 8.55 -5.25 3.86
CA PHE A 215 9.09 -6.31 4.71
C PHE A 215 9.92 -5.73 5.83
N THR A 216 9.65 -6.11 7.08
CA THR A 216 10.38 -5.65 8.27
C THR A 216 10.79 -6.77 9.20
N ASP A 217 11.95 -6.64 9.84
CA ASP A 217 12.43 -7.53 10.91
C ASP A 217 11.73 -7.26 12.24
N ARG A 218 11.00 -6.16 12.35
CA ARG A 218 10.26 -5.82 13.57
C ARG A 218 9.11 -6.78 13.78
N ALA A 219 9.02 -7.36 14.97
CA ALA A 219 7.88 -8.14 15.38
C ALA A 219 6.71 -7.24 15.78
N GLY A 220 5.49 -7.58 15.37
CA GLY A 220 4.29 -7.02 15.99
C GLY A 220 4.24 -7.45 17.45
N ARG A 221 4.30 -6.50 18.40
CA ARG A 221 4.08 -6.79 19.82
C ARG A 221 2.66 -6.39 20.22
N PRO A 222 1.98 -7.15 21.10
CA PRO A 222 0.74 -6.68 21.71
C PRO A 222 0.99 -5.35 22.42
N GLY A 223 0.27 -4.29 22.04
CA GLY A 223 0.40 -2.96 22.64
C GLY A 223 1.54 -2.07 22.12
N GLN A 224 2.31 -2.50 21.11
CA GLN A 224 3.13 -1.57 20.32
C GLN A 224 2.34 -1.08 19.10
N THR A 225 2.56 0.20 18.78
CA THR A 225 2.19 0.79 17.50
C THR A 225 2.74 -0.04 16.34
N THR A 226 2.04 -0.05 15.21
CA THR A 226 2.16 -1.03 14.12
C THR A 226 3.63 -1.34 13.73
N PRO A 227 3.98 -2.60 13.41
CA PRO A 227 5.37 -3.02 13.15
C PRO A 227 6.02 -2.31 11.94
N PHE A 228 5.21 -1.57 11.18
CA PHE A 228 5.58 -0.85 9.98
C PHE A 228 6.02 0.59 10.23
N GLN A 229 6.08 1.05 11.49
CA GLN A 229 6.34 2.46 11.83
C GLN A 229 7.78 2.96 11.61
N SER A 230 8.68 2.10 11.12
CA SER A 230 10.08 2.45 10.92
C SER A 230 10.72 1.66 9.79
N LEU A 231 11.92 2.05 9.39
CA LEU A 231 12.72 1.27 8.47
C LEU A 231 13.12 -0.10 9.04
N PRO A 232 13.15 -1.15 8.22
CA PRO A 232 13.77 -2.43 8.55
C PRO A 232 15.27 -2.28 8.78
N GLY A 233 15.85 -3.11 9.66
CA GLY A 233 17.30 -3.13 9.90
C GLY A 233 18.15 -3.50 8.67
N TYR A 234 17.52 -3.99 7.60
CA TYR A 234 18.12 -4.39 6.34
C TYR A 234 17.65 -3.54 5.14
N TRP A 235 17.17 -2.31 5.37
CA TRP A 235 16.60 -1.44 4.33
C TRP A 235 17.48 -1.33 3.08
N ASP A 236 18.79 -1.09 3.24
CA ASP A 236 19.72 -0.97 2.12
C ASP A 236 19.81 -2.23 1.28
N GLU A 237 19.84 -3.38 1.94
CA GLU A 237 19.93 -4.69 1.30
C GLU A 237 18.67 -5.01 0.49
N ILE A 238 17.49 -4.75 1.06
CA ILE A 238 16.23 -5.01 0.36
C ILE A 238 16.01 -4.02 -0.79
N VAL A 239 16.36 -2.74 -0.63
CA VAL A 239 16.31 -1.75 -1.73
C VAL A 239 17.25 -2.17 -2.86
N SER A 240 18.47 -2.61 -2.55
CA SER A 240 19.42 -3.08 -3.55
C SER A 240 18.89 -4.29 -4.32
N ARG A 241 18.28 -5.28 -3.64
CA ARG A 241 17.74 -6.49 -4.29
C ARG A 241 16.53 -6.24 -5.19
N ILE A 242 15.77 -5.19 -4.92
CA ILE A 242 14.59 -4.82 -5.70
C ILE A 242 14.98 -3.86 -6.84
N GLY A 243 15.87 -2.90 -6.59
CA GLY A 243 16.32 -1.92 -7.58
C GLY A 243 17.21 -2.49 -8.68
N THR A 244 17.82 -3.66 -8.49
CA THR A 244 18.62 -4.35 -9.51
C THR A 244 17.80 -5.21 -10.46
N GLY A 245 16.57 -4.79 -10.80
CA GLY A 245 15.76 -5.41 -11.84
C GLY A 245 16.63 -5.84 -13.02
N VAL A 246 16.75 -7.14 -13.19
CA VAL A 246 17.69 -7.82 -14.07
C VAL A 246 17.51 -7.29 -15.49
N SER A 247 18.49 -6.54 -15.98
CA SER A 247 18.76 -6.47 -17.41
C SER A 247 19.32 -7.83 -17.82
N GLU A 248 18.43 -8.74 -18.20
CA GLU A 248 18.77 -9.82 -19.14
C GLU A 248 18.43 -9.37 -20.56
#